data_AF-A0A259D2A5-F1
#
_entry.id   AF-A0A259D2A5-F1
#
_cell.length_a   1.000
_cell.length_b   1.000
_cell.length_c   1.000
_cell.angle_alpha   90.00
_cell.angle_beta   90.00
_cell.angle_gamma   90.00
#
_symmetry.space_group_name_H-M   'P 1'
#
loop_
_entity.id
_entity.type
_entity.pdbx_description
1 polymer ?
#
loop_
_entity_poly.entity_id
_entity_poly.type
_entity_poly.pdbx_seq_one_letter_code
_entity_poly.pdbx_strand_id
1 'polypeptide(L)'
;MTVYGAEVRGALAVAEGAEGRVRAVLLASFSPSNFRREAVGAWLNFWVLAQTVPEAKRLLAIYQRRLRSNLTAALRSLAGPRAPDIAESLGAMIDGLYLREVLKSGPPDGAAAVATALRHLDAELARRA
;
A
#
# COMPACT_ATOMS: atom_id res chain seq x y z
N MET A 1 -14.36 -1.34 -1.20
CA MET A 1 -13.10 -1.01 -1.90
C MET A 1 -13.10 0.33 -2.67
N THR A 2 -14.21 1.08 -2.74
CA THR A 2 -14.27 2.39 -3.42
C THR A 2 -13.53 3.51 -2.67
N VAL A 3 -13.55 3.47 -1.34
CA VAL A 3 -12.97 4.50 -0.44
C VAL A 3 -11.45 4.56 -0.55
N TYR A 4 -10.73 3.43 -0.37
CA TYR A 4 -9.28 3.40 -0.50
C TYR A 4 -8.79 3.89 -1.88
N GLY A 5 -9.45 3.43 -2.95
CA GLY A 5 -9.13 3.90 -4.30
C GLY A 5 -9.35 5.41 -4.48
N ALA A 6 -10.36 5.99 -3.82
CA ALA A 6 -10.61 7.43 -3.86
C ALA A 6 -9.56 8.22 -3.07
N GLU A 7 -9.16 7.73 -1.89
CA GLU A 7 -8.10 8.34 -1.08
C GLU A 7 -6.75 8.34 -1.81
N VAL A 8 -6.35 7.22 -2.41
CA VAL A 8 -5.13 7.13 -3.22
C VAL A 8 -5.20 8.09 -4.41
N ARG A 9 -6.34 8.18 -5.11
CA ARG A 9 -6.49 9.14 -6.22
C ARG A 9 -6.40 10.58 -5.76
N GLY A 10 -7.04 10.93 -4.65
CA GLY A 10 -6.95 12.27 -4.06
C GLY A 10 -5.52 12.64 -3.66
N ALA A 11 -4.83 11.72 -2.98
CA ALA A 11 -3.44 11.91 -2.59
C ALA A 11 -2.50 12.06 -3.80
N LEU A 12 -2.71 11.27 -4.86
CA LEU A 12 -1.94 11.38 -6.10
C LEU A 12 -2.21 12.67 -6.90
N ALA A 13 -3.38 13.29 -6.73
CA ALA A 13 -3.73 14.53 -7.43
C ALA A 13 -2.99 15.76 -6.89
N VAL A 14 -2.57 15.72 -5.63
CA VAL A 14 -1.87 16.82 -4.95
C VAL A 14 -0.38 16.52 -4.71
N ALA A 15 0.09 15.35 -5.12
CA ALA A 15 1.47 14.92 -4.92
C ALA A 15 2.42 15.57 -5.92
N GLU A 16 3.49 16.19 -5.42
CA GLU A 16 4.54 16.79 -6.23
C GLU A 16 5.68 15.80 -6.51
N GLY A 17 6.03 15.66 -7.78
CA GLY A 17 7.14 14.79 -8.22
C GLY A 17 6.90 13.29 -8.04
N ALA A 18 7.87 12.50 -8.51
CA ALA A 18 7.79 11.05 -8.47
C ALA A 18 7.83 10.49 -7.05
N GLU A 19 8.71 11.03 -6.21
CA GLU A 19 8.84 10.60 -4.81
C GLU A 19 7.60 10.96 -3.99
N GLY A 20 7.06 12.17 -4.16
CA GLY A 20 5.83 12.60 -3.50
C GLY A 20 4.65 11.67 -3.83
N ARG A 21 4.56 11.17 -5.06
CA ARG A 21 3.53 10.19 -5.45
C ARG A 21 3.67 8.85 -4.74
N VAL A 22 4.90 8.33 -4.57
CA VAL A 22 5.12 7.10 -3.78
C VAL A 22 4.72 7.33 -2.33
N ARG A 23 5.19 8.44 -1.73
CA ARG A 23 4.86 8.82 -0.35
C ARG A 23 3.35 8.96 -0.15
N ALA A 24 2.64 9.57 -1.10
CA ALA A 24 1.19 9.74 -1.07
C ALA A 24 0.43 8.39 -1.04
N VAL A 25 0.88 7.39 -1.82
CA VAL A 25 0.31 6.03 -1.77
C VAL A 25 0.53 5.43 -0.38
N LEU A 26 1.75 5.49 0.16
CA LEU A 26 2.07 4.94 1.48
C LEU A 26 1.22 5.60 2.59
N LEU A 27 1.14 6.92 2.62
CA LEU A 27 0.33 7.65 3.59
C LEU A 27 -1.16 7.29 3.49
N ALA A 28 -1.68 7.17 2.28
CA ALA A 28 -3.07 6.76 2.07
C ALA A 28 -3.34 5.32 2.54
N SER A 29 -2.38 4.40 2.41
CA SER A 29 -2.51 3.02 2.90
C SER A 29 -2.65 2.90 4.41
N PHE A 30 -2.13 3.87 5.16
CA PHE A 30 -2.16 3.88 6.63
C PHE A 30 -2.94 5.07 7.19
N SER A 31 -3.86 5.62 6.40
CA SER A 31 -4.75 6.69 6.85
C SER A 31 -5.66 6.22 8.00
N PRO A 32 -6.12 7.11 8.90
CA PRO A 32 -7.02 6.74 9.99
C PRO A 32 -8.31 6.05 9.53
N SER A 33 -8.79 6.36 8.31
CA SER A 33 -9.99 5.77 7.74
C SER A 33 -9.85 4.26 7.45
N ASN A 34 -8.63 3.78 7.16
CA ASN A 34 -8.32 2.36 6.98
C ASN A 34 -8.24 1.61 8.31
N PHE A 35 -8.03 2.31 9.43
CA PHE A 35 -8.02 1.73 10.78
C PHE A 35 -9.38 1.79 11.49
N ARG A 36 -10.43 2.28 10.83
CA ARG A 36 -11.80 2.18 11.35
C ARG A 36 -12.23 0.71 11.41
N ARG A 37 -13.00 0.36 12.44
CA ARG A 37 -13.44 -1.02 12.71
C ARG A 37 -14.06 -1.68 11.49
N GLU A 38 -14.89 -0.96 10.74
CA GLU A 38 -15.58 -1.45 9.56
C GLU A 38 -14.61 -1.73 8.41
N ALA A 39 -13.60 -0.88 8.22
CA ALA A 39 -12.56 -1.07 7.22
C ALA A 39 -11.67 -2.27 7.55
N VAL A 40 -11.26 -2.39 8.82
CA VAL A 40 -10.49 -3.53 9.33
C VAL A 40 -11.24 -4.83 9.14
N GLY A 41 -12.50 -4.90 9.60
CA GLY A 41 -13.33 -6.09 9.44
C GLY A 41 -13.55 -6.45 7.97
N ALA A 42 -13.76 -5.46 7.10
CA ALA A 42 -13.90 -5.69 5.67
C ALA A 42 -12.64 -6.29 5.04
N TRP A 43 -11.45 -5.77 5.36
CA TRP A 43 -10.18 -6.29 4.83
C TRP A 43 -9.87 -7.70 5.32
N LEU A 44 -10.02 -7.96 6.63
CA LEU A 44 -9.77 -9.29 7.21
C LEU A 44 -10.72 -10.35 6.62
N ASN A 45 -12.02 -10.04 6.57
CA ASN A 45 -12.99 -10.95 5.94
C ASN A 45 -12.72 -11.13 4.45
N PHE A 46 -12.33 -10.06 3.75
CA PHE A 46 -12.02 -10.13 2.34
C PHE A 46 -10.82 -11.05 2.05
N TRP A 47 -9.77 -11.01 2.88
CA TRP A 47 -8.63 -11.93 2.75
C TRP A 47 -9.03 -13.39 3.00
N VAL A 48 -9.90 -13.66 3.98
CA VAL A 48 -10.44 -15.01 4.21
C VAL A 48 -11.26 -15.47 3.01
N LEU A 49 -12.19 -14.64 2.52
CA LEU A 49 -13.02 -14.97 1.36
C LEU A 49 -12.17 -15.19 0.10
N ALA A 50 -11.09 -14.45 -0.09
CA ALA A 50 -10.20 -14.64 -1.24
C ALA A 50 -9.51 -16.02 -1.29
N GLN A 51 -9.51 -16.80 -0.19
CA GLN A 51 -9.01 -18.17 -0.19
C GLN A 51 -10.00 -19.18 -0.78
N THR A 52 -11.30 -18.92 -0.69
CA THR A 52 -12.36 -19.90 -0.99
C THR A 52 -13.35 -19.44 -2.05
N VAL A 53 -13.50 -18.13 -2.25
CA VAL A 53 -14.48 -17.52 -3.18
C VAL A 53 -13.74 -16.96 -4.41
N PRO A 54 -13.94 -17.55 -5.62
CA PRO A 54 -13.24 -17.14 -6.84
C PRO A 54 -13.38 -15.64 -7.18
N GLU A 55 -14.55 -15.06 -6.94
CA GLU A 55 -14.84 -13.65 -7.19
C GLU A 55 -14.03 -12.75 -6.25
N ALA A 56 -13.93 -13.12 -4.97
CA ALA A 56 -13.12 -12.40 -3.99
C ALA A 56 -11.63 -12.50 -4.34
N LYS A 57 -11.16 -13.68 -4.75
CA LYS A 57 -9.78 -13.89 -5.24
C LYS A 57 -9.46 -13.00 -6.45
N ARG A 58 -10.39 -12.90 -7.40
CA ARG A 58 -10.25 -12.00 -8.57
C ARG A 58 -10.17 -10.54 -8.14
N LEU A 59 -11.00 -10.12 -7.20
CA LEU A 59 -10.99 -8.76 -6.66
C LEU A 59 -9.66 -8.45 -5.93
N LEU A 60 -9.13 -9.39 -5.17
CA LEU A 60 -7.84 -9.23 -4.47
C LEU A 60 -6.71 -9.04 -5.49
N ALA A 61 -6.69 -9.87 -6.54
CA ALA A 61 -5.72 -9.74 -7.62
C ALA A 61 -5.83 -8.39 -8.37
N ILE A 62 -7.05 -7.85 -8.53
CA ILE A 62 -7.25 -6.51 -9.11
C ILE A 62 -6.69 -5.42 -8.19
N TYR A 63 -6.96 -5.50 -6.89
CA TYR A 63 -6.41 -4.57 -5.90
C TYR A 63 -4.88 -4.57 -5.92
N GLN A 64 -4.26 -5.75 -5.80
CA GLN A 64 -2.80 -5.89 -5.79
C GLN A 64 -2.17 -5.36 -7.09
N ARG A 65 -2.74 -5.69 -8.25
CA ARG A 65 -2.28 -5.16 -9.54
C ARG A 65 -2.38 -3.64 -9.62
N ARG A 66 -3.47 -3.04 -9.13
CA ARG A 66 -3.65 -1.59 -9.13
C ARG A 66 -2.64 -0.90 -8.21
N LEU A 67 -2.43 -1.44 -7.00
CA LEU A 67 -1.44 -0.93 -6.07
C LEU A 67 -0.03 -0.97 -6.69
N ARG A 68 0.35 -2.13 -7.22
CA ARG A 68 1.63 -2.31 -7.92
C ARG A 68 1.78 -1.34 -9.09
N SER A 69 0.78 -1.22 -9.96
CA SER A 69 0.83 -0.30 -11.11
C SER A 69 1.01 1.16 -10.68
N ASN A 70 0.32 1.61 -9.64
CA ASN A 70 0.47 2.97 -9.12
C ASN A 70 1.89 3.21 -8.59
N LEU A 71 2.42 2.27 -7.82
CA LEU A 71 3.77 2.33 -7.27
C LEU A 71 4.82 2.28 -8.39
N THR A 72 4.73 1.33 -9.32
CA THR A 72 5.66 1.21 -10.46
C THR A 72 5.68 2.47 -11.30
N ALA A 73 4.52 3.08 -11.57
CA ALA A 73 4.44 4.32 -12.34
C ALA A 73 5.19 5.47 -11.65
N ALA A 74 5.06 5.60 -10.32
CA ALA A 74 5.77 6.62 -9.55
C ALA A 74 7.28 6.30 -9.39
N LEU A 75 7.65 5.02 -9.27
CA LEU A 75 9.03 4.58 -9.10
C LEU A 75 9.85 4.59 -10.40
N ARG A 76 9.20 4.62 -11.57
CA ARG A 76 9.88 4.48 -12.87
C ARG A 76 11.00 5.52 -13.08
N SER A 77 10.77 6.78 -12.72
CA SER A 77 11.79 7.83 -12.83
C SER A 77 12.83 7.82 -11.71
N LEU A 78 12.60 7.07 -10.63
CA LEU A 78 13.48 6.99 -9.47
C LEU A 78 14.42 5.77 -9.54
N ALA A 79 13.92 4.65 -10.06
CA ALA A 79 14.61 3.36 -10.01
C ALA A 79 14.70 2.64 -11.38
N GLY A 80 14.17 3.24 -12.45
CA GLY A 80 14.27 2.71 -13.81
C GLY A 80 13.78 1.26 -13.91
N PRO A 81 14.60 0.31 -14.43
CA PRO A 81 14.23 -1.10 -14.56
C PRO A 81 13.86 -1.81 -13.25
N ARG A 82 14.34 -1.32 -12.09
CA ARG A 82 14.04 -1.91 -10.77
C ARG A 82 12.67 -1.53 -10.21
N ALA A 83 11.99 -0.57 -10.83
CA ALA A 83 10.71 -0.06 -10.34
C ALA A 83 9.62 -1.13 -10.12
N PRO A 84 9.47 -2.18 -10.96
CA PRO A 84 8.50 -3.26 -10.72
C PRO A 84 8.80 -4.05 -9.45
N ASP A 85 10.07 -4.41 -9.21
CA ASP A 85 10.46 -5.23 -8.05
C ASP A 85 10.33 -4.44 -6.74
N ILE A 86 10.71 -3.15 -6.76
CA ILE A 86 10.51 -2.25 -5.62
C ILE A 86 9.00 -2.06 -5.35
N ALA A 87 8.18 -1.92 -6.39
CA ALA A 87 6.73 -1.81 -6.23
C ALA A 87 6.09 -3.07 -5.65
N GLU A 88 6.55 -4.26 -6.07
CA GLU A 88 6.08 -5.55 -5.54
C GLU A 88 6.43 -5.68 -4.05
N SER A 89 7.69 -5.41 -3.67
CA SER A 89 8.13 -5.47 -2.27
C SER A 89 7.40 -4.46 -1.37
N LEU A 90 7.18 -3.22 -1.84
CA LEU A 90 6.38 -2.23 -1.12
C LEU A 90 4.92 -2.65 -0.99
N GLY A 91 4.31 -3.22 -2.04
CA GLY A 91 2.94 -3.73 -1.98
C GLY A 91 2.76 -4.80 -0.90
N ALA A 92 3.66 -5.78 -0.86
CA ALA A 92 3.68 -6.80 0.18
C ALA A 92 3.92 -6.21 1.59
N MET A 93 4.80 -5.22 1.69
CA MET A 93 5.08 -4.54 2.95
C MET A 93 3.87 -3.75 3.48
N ILE A 94 3.11 -3.10 2.59
CA ILE A 94 1.87 -2.39 2.96
C ILE A 94 0.88 -3.36 3.60
N ASP A 95 0.56 -4.46 2.92
CA ASP A 95 -0.40 -5.46 3.41
C ASP A 95 0.08 -6.08 4.75
N GLY A 96 1.38 -6.40 4.85
CA GLY A 96 1.96 -7.00 6.05
C GLY A 96 2.04 -6.06 7.26
N LEU A 97 2.42 -4.80 7.04
CA LEU A 97 2.44 -3.79 8.10
C LEU A 97 1.01 -3.50 8.58
N TYR A 98 0.07 -3.33 7.65
CA TYR A 98 -1.33 -3.12 8.01
C TYR A 98 -1.86 -4.28 8.86
N LEU A 99 -1.60 -5.52 8.46
CA LEU A 99 -2.02 -6.70 9.22
C LEU A 99 -1.44 -6.72 10.64
N ARG A 100 -0.17 -6.36 10.79
CA ARG A 100 0.46 -6.27 12.12
C ARG A 100 -0.16 -5.16 12.97
N GLU A 101 -0.43 -4.00 12.39
CA GLU A 101 -1.05 -2.86 13.09
C GLU A 101 -2.48 -3.13 13.55
N VAL A 102 -3.26 -3.92 12.79
CA VAL A 102 -4.64 -4.26 13.19
C VAL A 102 -4.75 -5.44 14.15
N LEU A 103 -3.71 -6.28 14.25
CA LEU A 103 -3.67 -7.46 15.13
C LEU A 103 -2.89 -7.24 16.43
N LYS A 104 -2.12 -6.15 16.55
CA LYS A 104 -1.36 -5.86 17.77
C LYS A 104 -2.28 -5.48 18.93
N SER A 105 -1.72 -5.51 20.14
CA SER A 105 -2.36 -4.90 21.31
C SER A 105 -2.24 -3.38 21.27
N GLY A 106 -3.29 -2.67 21.66
CA GLY A 106 -3.33 -1.21 21.67
C GLY A 106 -3.74 -0.59 20.32
N PRO A 107 -3.74 0.75 20.21
CA PRO A 107 -4.17 1.43 19.00
C PRO A 107 -3.16 1.23 17.84
N PRO A 108 -3.64 1.13 16.58
CA PRO A 108 -2.78 1.13 15.40
C PRO A 108 -1.90 2.38 15.33
N ASP A 109 -0.66 2.20 14.88
CA ASP A 109 0.31 3.25 14.64
C ASP A 109 0.65 3.30 13.14
N GLY A 110 -0.24 3.97 12.39
CA GLY A 110 -0.04 4.17 10.96
C GLY A 110 1.22 4.96 10.63
N ALA A 111 1.66 5.87 11.51
CA ALA A 111 2.86 6.67 11.29
C ALA A 111 4.12 5.80 11.36
N ALA A 112 4.22 4.89 12.34
CA ALA A 112 5.32 3.93 12.44
C ALA A 112 5.35 2.95 11.25
N ALA A 113 4.18 2.52 10.77
CA ALA A 113 4.07 1.69 9.58
C ALA A 113 4.57 2.43 8.32
N VAL A 114 4.10 3.67 8.09
CA VAL A 114 4.59 4.52 6.99
C VAL A 114 6.10 4.71 7.09
N ALA A 115 6.62 5.06 8.26
CA ALA A 115 8.06 5.26 8.47
C ALA A 115 8.86 4.01 8.11
N THR A 116 8.33 2.82 8.39
CA THR A 116 8.95 1.55 8.03
C THR A 116 8.96 1.32 6.51
N ALA A 117 7.84 1.57 5.84
CA ALA A 117 7.77 1.49 4.37
C ALA A 117 8.69 2.51 3.68
N LEU A 118 8.81 3.72 4.23
CA LEU A 118 9.72 4.75 3.72
C LEU A 118 11.19 4.35 3.89
N ARG A 119 11.59 3.80 5.05
CA ARG A 119 12.97 3.30 5.23
C ARG A 119 13.32 2.21 4.22
N HIS A 120 12.37 1.33 3.90
CA HIS A 120 12.55 0.32 2.86
C HIS A 120 12.73 0.96 1.48
N LEU A 121 11.86 1.92 1.11
CA LEU A 121 12.00 2.68 -0.13
C LEU A 121 13.37 3.37 -0.24
N ASP A 122 13.79 4.07 0.81
CA ASP A 122 15.07 4.78 0.84
C ASP A 122 16.24 3.81 0.65
N ALA A 123 16.20 2.65 1.31
CA ALA A 123 17.20 1.60 1.14
C ALA A 123 17.23 1.05 -0.30
N GLU A 124 16.06 0.82 -0.91
CA GLU A 124 15.96 0.39 -2.31
C GLU A 124 16.55 1.41 -3.27
N LEU A 125 16.26 2.69 -3.09
CA LEU A 125 16.76 3.77 -3.94
C LEU A 125 18.25 4.06 -3.73
N ALA A 126 18.77 3.85 -2.52
CA ALA A 126 20.19 4.02 -2.21
C ALA A 126 21.08 2.94 -2.83
N ARG A 127 20.53 1.73 -3.07
CA ARG A 127 21.22 0.70 -3.84
C ARG A 127 21.37 1.21 -5.27
N ARG A 128 22.57 1.65 -5.66
CA ARG A 128 22.87 1.96 -7.07
C ARG A 128 22.87 0.67 -7.88
N ALA A 129 22.38 0.75 -9.12
CA ALA A 129 22.52 -0.31 -10.11
C ALA A 129 24.01 -0.51 -10.46
#